data_AF-A0A8T5H5J0-F1
#
_entry.id   AF-A0A8T5H5J0-F1
#
_cell.length_a   1.000
_cell.length_b   1.000
_cell.length_c   1.000
_cell.angle_alpha   90.00
_cell.angle_beta   90.00
_cell.angle_gamma   90.00
#
_symmetry.space_group_name_H-M   'P 1'
#
loop_
_entity.id
_entity.type
_entity.pdbx_description
1 polymer ?
#
loop_
_entity_poly.entity_id
_entity_poly.type
_entity_poly.pdbx_seq_one_letter_code
_entity_poly.pdbx_strand_id
1 'polypeptide(L)'
;MPLERLLEEVAPLHTTLFTPARSRMPPRYYADDNPRPVTGQFAVEVMGKFYEHLAAYLFGGSLENSFQVDQFETPVDIIHPITGKEDREIIRPDLVTTDHVFEVKGIRYNHVNYLIDSQIEAYRSMQVNFPDHSFSYTFFRHAVPGIRTQRRKNVQRLRKELAANTLYNVVVPLQVILAMHDQALADPDTHTRLIQRYENERVRWADSCSGIKMGAMSRLLKEPESCLEDLNLDPNNFTVKRYRTPTKNVYGHPLKQFPITVLKAKDDSWRRRLTKEALKDIPF
;
A
#
# COMPACT_ATOMS: atom_id res chain seq x y z
N MET A 1 -7.27 -20.33 1.32
CA MET A 1 -7.53 -20.46 2.77
C MET A 1 -8.78 -19.66 3.11
N PRO A 2 -9.76 -20.21 3.85
CA PRO A 2 -10.89 -19.44 4.36
C PRO A 2 -10.43 -18.25 5.21
N LEU A 3 -11.17 -17.14 5.16
CA LEU A 3 -10.80 -15.90 5.84
C LEU A 3 -10.80 -16.07 7.37
N GLU A 4 -11.81 -16.76 7.90
CA GLU A 4 -12.00 -17.01 9.32
C GLU A 4 -10.80 -17.75 9.89
N ARG A 5 -10.41 -18.84 9.22
CA ARG A 5 -9.22 -19.62 9.57
C ARG A 5 -7.94 -18.78 9.55
N LEU A 6 -7.77 -17.92 8.54
CA LEU A 6 -6.61 -17.02 8.50
C LEU A 6 -6.57 -16.11 9.73
N LEU A 7 -7.71 -15.49 10.08
CA LEU A 7 -7.82 -14.56 11.20
C LEU A 7 -7.63 -15.25 12.55
N GLU A 8 -8.12 -16.48 12.71
CA GLU A 8 -7.90 -17.32 13.88
C GLU A 8 -6.43 -17.69 14.06
N GLU A 9 -5.74 -18.07 12.97
CA GLU A 9 -4.33 -18.44 12.99
C GLU A 9 -3.41 -17.24 13.33
N VAL A 10 -3.74 -16.03 12.88
CA VAL A 10 -2.91 -14.83 13.14
C VAL A 10 -3.22 -14.13 14.46
N ALA A 11 -4.43 -14.29 15.01
CA ALA A 11 -4.83 -13.66 16.26
C ALA A 11 -3.83 -13.87 17.43
N PRO A 12 -3.35 -15.10 17.72
CA PRO A 12 -2.40 -15.31 18.82
C PRO A 12 -1.01 -14.69 18.54
N LEU A 13 -0.68 -14.39 17.28
CA LEU A 13 0.60 -13.76 16.92
C LEU A 13 0.59 -12.24 17.14
N HIS A 14 -0.60 -11.64 17.29
CA HIS A 14 -0.81 -10.20 17.38
C HIS A 14 -1.44 -9.87 18.74
N THR A 15 -0.63 -9.78 19.80
CA THR A 15 -1.12 -9.54 21.16
C THR A 15 -0.94 -8.11 21.64
N THR A 16 0.06 -7.39 21.11
CA THR A 16 0.37 -6.02 21.49
C THR A 16 -0.58 -5.02 20.83
N LEU A 17 -1.12 -4.06 21.58
CA LEU A 17 -1.91 -2.97 20.99
C LEU A 17 -1.00 -1.97 20.27
N PHE A 18 -1.43 -1.54 19.08
CA PHE A 18 -0.76 -0.50 18.32
C PHE A 18 -1.06 0.87 18.94
N THR A 19 -0.01 1.64 19.25
CA THR A 19 -0.14 3.02 19.73
C THR A 19 -0.21 3.97 18.54
N PRO A 20 -1.34 4.67 18.32
CA PRO A 20 -1.51 5.59 17.20
C PRO A 20 -0.64 6.83 17.37
N ALA A 21 -0.04 7.29 16.28
CA ALA A 21 0.72 8.52 16.26
C ALA A 21 -0.15 9.77 16.52
N ARG A 22 -1.44 9.72 16.15
CA ARG A 22 -2.37 10.84 16.38
C ARG A 22 -3.39 10.53 17.47
N SER A 23 -3.70 11.53 18.28
CA SER A 23 -4.76 11.43 19.29
C SER A 23 -6.18 11.45 18.68
N ARG A 24 -6.34 11.85 17.42
CA ARG A 24 -7.62 11.90 16.69
C ARG A 24 -7.41 11.56 15.20
N MET A 25 -8.47 11.10 14.54
CA MET A 25 -8.48 10.98 13.08
C MET A 25 -8.27 12.37 12.46
N PRO A 26 -7.51 12.50 11.36
CA PRO A 26 -7.47 13.75 10.62
C PRO A 26 -8.86 14.15 10.10
N PRO A 27 -9.07 15.45 9.82
CA PRO A 27 -10.36 15.97 9.38
C PRO A 27 -10.83 15.28 8.09
N ARG A 28 -12.15 15.22 7.90
CA ARG A 28 -12.75 14.60 6.72
C ARG A 28 -12.46 15.45 5.48
N TYR A 29 -11.98 14.82 4.40
CA TYR A 29 -11.86 15.48 3.10
C TYR A 29 -13.22 15.84 2.48
N TYR A 30 -14.19 14.92 2.59
CA TYR A 30 -15.57 15.18 2.19
C TYR A 30 -16.32 15.77 3.39
N ALA A 31 -16.42 17.10 3.43
CA ALA A 31 -17.29 17.83 4.36
C ALA A 31 -18.78 17.55 4.06
N ASP A 32 -19.07 17.26 2.80
CA ASP A 32 -20.42 17.03 2.32
C ASP A 32 -20.80 15.56 2.54
N ASP A 33 -21.41 15.28 3.70
CA ASP A 33 -22.14 14.04 3.97
C ASP A 33 -23.44 13.95 3.14
N ASN A 34 -23.51 14.70 2.04
CA ASN A 34 -24.62 14.75 1.11
C ASN A 34 -25.06 13.32 0.78
N PRO A 35 -26.36 12.99 0.84
CA PRO A 35 -26.89 11.65 0.67
C PRO A 35 -26.85 11.19 -0.80
N ARG A 36 -25.81 11.58 -1.54
CA ARG A 36 -25.59 11.14 -2.92
C ARG A 36 -25.13 9.69 -2.91
N PRO A 37 -25.69 8.86 -3.81
CA PRO A 37 -25.22 7.50 -3.99
C PRO A 37 -23.74 7.45 -4.32
N VAL A 38 -23.04 6.47 -3.76
CA VAL A 38 -21.62 6.25 -3.99
C VAL A 38 -21.45 4.97 -4.82
N THR A 39 -20.91 5.11 -6.04
CA THR A 39 -20.74 4.05 -7.04
C THR A 39 -19.50 4.28 -7.89
N GLY A 40 -18.98 3.24 -8.53
CA GLY A 40 -17.94 3.37 -9.55
C GLY A 40 -16.63 3.92 -8.98
N GLN A 41 -16.03 4.86 -9.72
CA GLN A 41 -14.76 5.49 -9.36
C GLN A 41 -14.84 6.28 -8.05
N PHE A 42 -15.94 7.00 -7.82
CA PHE A 42 -16.14 7.75 -6.58
C PHE A 42 -16.12 6.86 -5.33
N ALA A 43 -16.61 5.62 -5.42
CA ALA A 43 -16.52 4.66 -4.32
C ALA A 43 -15.07 4.22 -4.02
N VAL A 44 -14.24 4.12 -5.07
CA VAL A 44 -12.82 3.78 -4.95
C VAL A 44 -12.06 4.94 -4.31
N GLU A 45 -12.32 6.18 -4.74
CA GLU A 45 -11.74 7.39 -4.15
C GLU A 45 -12.08 7.51 -2.66
N VAL A 46 -13.35 7.34 -2.29
CA VAL A 46 -13.78 7.37 -0.88
C VAL A 46 -13.09 6.27 -0.05
N MET A 47 -12.88 5.08 -0.62
CA MET A 47 -12.12 4.00 0.03
C MET A 47 -10.65 4.36 0.18
N GLY A 48 -10.00 4.88 -0.86
CA GLY A 48 -8.61 5.34 -0.84
C GLY A 48 -8.41 6.36 0.29
N LYS A 49 -9.20 7.43 0.25
CA LYS A 49 -9.20 8.45 1.31
C LYS A 49 -9.49 7.89 2.69
N PHE A 50 -10.40 6.93 2.83
CA PHE A 50 -10.63 6.29 4.14
C PHE A 50 -9.35 5.66 4.70
N TYR A 51 -8.61 4.90 3.88
CA TYR A 51 -7.40 4.22 4.31
C TYR A 51 -6.20 5.15 4.46
N GLU A 52 -6.07 6.18 3.63
CA GLU A 52 -5.07 7.24 3.81
C GLU A 52 -5.22 7.92 5.18
N HIS A 53 -6.45 8.33 5.54
CA HIS A 53 -6.68 8.93 6.86
C HIS A 53 -6.47 7.94 8.00
N LEU A 54 -6.80 6.66 7.81
CA LEU A 54 -6.54 5.62 8.81
C LEU A 54 -5.03 5.40 8.99
N ALA A 55 -4.26 5.40 7.90
CA ALA A 55 -2.81 5.37 7.92
C ALA A 55 -2.25 6.61 8.62
N ALA A 56 -2.73 7.81 8.30
CA ALA A 56 -2.30 9.05 8.96
C ALA A 56 -2.58 9.06 10.47
N TYR A 57 -3.69 8.46 10.89
CA TYR A 57 -4.02 8.29 12.30
C TYR A 57 -3.07 7.32 13.02
N LEU A 58 -2.79 6.16 12.40
CA LEU A 58 -1.92 5.14 12.96
C LEU A 58 -0.44 5.58 12.95
N PHE A 59 0.05 6.05 11.82
CA PHE A 59 1.48 6.29 11.57
C PHE A 59 1.90 7.76 11.62
N GLY A 60 0.95 8.70 11.65
CA GLY A 60 1.24 10.14 11.65
C GLY A 60 1.35 10.67 10.23
N GLY A 61 1.95 11.85 10.03
CA GLY A 61 2.27 12.37 8.69
C GLY A 61 1.15 13.13 7.99
N SER A 62 1.51 13.93 7.00
CA SER A 62 0.67 14.83 6.22
C SER A 62 0.13 14.13 4.97
N LEU A 63 -1.14 14.39 4.64
CA LEU A 63 -1.83 13.88 3.45
C LEU A 63 -1.64 14.82 2.25
N GLU A 64 -2.13 14.41 1.09
CA GLU A 64 -2.14 15.18 -0.17
C GLU A 64 -2.44 16.69 0.00
N ASN A 65 -1.87 17.51 -0.89
CA ASN A 65 -1.98 18.98 -0.94
C ASN A 65 -1.32 19.72 0.24
N SER A 66 -0.38 19.07 0.92
CA SER A 66 0.48 19.73 1.91
C SER A 66 1.86 19.99 1.30
N PHE A 67 2.46 21.13 1.64
CA PHE A 67 3.79 21.51 1.15
C PHE A 67 4.86 20.43 1.36
N GLN A 68 4.73 19.62 2.41
CA GLN A 68 5.62 18.47 2.65
C GLN A 68 5.43 17.35 1.63
N VAL A 69 4.19 17.04 1.22
CA VAL A 69 3.90 16.00 0.22
C VAL A 69 4.29 16.49 -1.18
N ASP A 70 4.05 17.76 -1.49
CA ASP A 70 4.37 18.37 -2.79
C ASP A 70 5.89 18.38 -3.08
N GLN A 71 6.75 18.26 -2.04
CA GLN A 71 8.19 18.07 -2.21
C GLN A 71 8.57 16.68 -2.76
N PHE A 72 7.70 15.69 -2.62
CA PHE A 72 7.89 14.32 -3.09
C PHE A 72 7.08 14.07 -4.36
N GLU A 73 7.32 14.90 -5.37
CA GLU A 73 6.72 14.74 -6.69
C GLU A 73 7.73 14.13 -7.65
N THR A 74 7.30 13.12 -8.40
CA THR A 74 8.12 12.58 -9.50
C THR A 74 7.28 12.54 -10.76
N PRO A 75 7.67 13.30 -11.80
CA PRO A 75 7.01 13.20 -13.09
C PRO A 75 7.36 11.85 -13.71
N VAL A 76 6.35 11.18 -14.24
CA VAL A 76 6.49 9.96 -15.03
C VAL A 76 5.80 10.15 -16.37
N ASP A 77 6.46 9.72 -17.44
CA ASP A 77 5.83 9.68 -18.76
C ASP A 77 5.03 8.38 -18.85
N ILE A 78 3.71 8.48 -19.10
CA ILE A 78 2.79 7.34 -19.24
C ILE A 78 2.26 7.31 -20.66
N ILE A 79 2.24 6.12 -21.26
CA ILE A 79 1.69 5.93 -22.61
C ILE A 79 0.23 5.52 -22.48
N HIS A 80 -0.69 6.37 -22.94
CA HIS A 80 -2.11 6.08 -22.87
C HIS A 80 -2.46 4.91 -23.81
N PRO A 81 -3.12 3.84 -23.33
CA PRO A 81 -3.16 2.54 -24.00
C PRO A 81 -4.06 2.52 -25.25
N ILE A 82 -5.00 3.46 -25.32
CA ILE A 82 -5.96 3.55 -26.44
C ILE A 82 -5.46 4.53 -27.51
N THR A 83 -4.64 5.51 -27.14
CA THR A 83 -4.30 6.64 -28.01
C THR A 83 -2.82 6.67 -28.38
N GLY A 84 -1.96 5.92 -27.68
CA GLY A 84 -0.51 5.95 -27.84
C GLY A 84 0.12 7.30 -27.48
N LYS A 85 -0.63 8.21 -26.85
CA LYS A 85 -0.11 9.51 -26.43
C LYS A 85 0.69 9.37 -25.16
N GLU A 86 1.87 9.98 -25.16
CA GLU A 86 2.64 10.23 -23.95
C GLU A 86 2.00 11.39 -23.20
N ASP A 87 1.50 11.11 -22.00
CA ASP A 87 1.07 12.11 -21.04
C ASP A 87 2.03 12.08 -19.84
N ARG A 88 2.31 13.26 -19.27
CA ARG A 88 3.06 13.35 -18.02
C ARG A 88 2.11 13.28 -16.85
N GLU A 89 2.25 12.24 -16.04
CA GLU A 89 1.58 12.14 -14.75
C GLU A 89 2.56 12.47 -13.61
N ILE A 90 2.04 13.08 -12.55
CA ILE A 90 2.82 13.35 -11.33
C ILE A 90 2.44 12.29 -10.33
N ILE A 91 3.41 11.45 -9.94
CA ILE A 91 3.22 10.51 -8.85
C ILE A 91 3.63 11.19 -7.55
N ARG A 92 2.73 11.08 -6.56
CA ARG A 92 2.87 11.64 -5.22
C ARG A 92 2.64 10.54 -4.18
N PRO A 93 3.34 10.59 -3.04
CA PRO A 93 2.99 9.74 -1.90
C PRO A 93 1.68 10.13 -1.26
N ASP A 94 0.96 9.11 -0.80
CA ASP A 94 -0.29 9.27 -0.08
C ASP A 94 -0.10 9.92 1.30
N LEU A 95 1.03 9.64 1.95
CA LEU A 95 1.32 10.10 3.31
C LEU A 95 2.82 10.32 3.55
N VAL A 96 3.18 11.49 4.07
CA VAL A 96 4.58 11.85 4.37
C VAL A 96 4.74 12.27 5.82
N THR A 97 5.67 11.66 6.54
CA THR A 97 6.12 12.04 7.89
C THR A 97 7.50 12.69 7.81
N THR A 98 8.10 13.02 8.95
CA THR A 98 9.45 13.61 8.99
C THR A 98 10.54 12.70 8.44
N ASP A 99 10.40 11.38 8.55
CA ASP A 99 11.44 10.40 8.18
C ASP A 99 10.91 9.20 7.37
N HIS A 100 9.60 9.13 7.13
CA HIS A 100 8.93 8.07 6.37
C HIS A 100 7.97 8.62 5.34
N VAL A 101 7.98 8.02 4.16
CA VAL A 101 7.02 8.18 3.06
C VAL A 101 6.22 6.89 2.92
N PHE A 102 4.90 7.00 2.78
CA PHE A 102 4.00 5.86 2.65
C PHE A 102 3.15 5.93 1.39
N GLU A 103 3.04 4.78 0.72
CA GLU A 103 1.98 4.47 -0.24
C GLU A 103 0.90 3.63 0.45
N VAL A 104 -0.37 3.99 0.30
CA VAL A 104 -1.51 3.41 1.00
C VAL A 104 -2.43 2.70 0.02
N LYS A 105 -2.55 1.37 0.13
CA LYS A 105 -3.42 0.58 -0.75
C LYS A 105 -4.54 -0.11 0.04
N GLY A 106 -5.78 0.21 -0.30
CA GLY A 106 -6.97 -0.52 0.15
C GLY A 106 -7.36 -1.63 -0.84
N ILE A 107 -7.31 -2.89 -0.42
CA ILE A 107 -7.52 -4.03 -1.31
C ILE A 107 -8.55 -5.01 -0.72
N ARG A 108 -9.48 -5.47 -1.56
CA ARG A 108 -10.44 -6.49 -1.16
C ARG A 108 -9.74 -7.82 -0.88
N TYR A 109 -10.22 -8.57 0.11
CA TYR A 109 -9.79 -9.94 0.35
C TYR A 109 -10.05 -10.83 -0.88
N ASN A 110 -9.14 -11.75 -1.16
CA ASN A 110 -9.13 -12.56 -2.39
C ASN A 110 -9.08 -11.73 -3.70
N HIS A 111 -8.42 -10.58 -3.68
CA HIS A 111 -8.07 -9.85 -4.90
C HIS A 111 -6.55 -9.66 -5.00
N VAL A 112 -6.04 -9.64 -6.22
CA VAL A 112 -4.64 -9.29 -6.53
C VAL A 112 -4.43 -7.81 -6.24
N ASN A 113 -3.26 -7.47 -5.70
CA ASN A 113 -2.83 -6.07 -5.60
C ASN A 113 -1.88 -5.76 -6.73
N TYR A 114 -2.25 -4.81 -7.59
CA TYR A 114 -1.42 -4.40 -8.71
C TYR A 114 -0.47 -3.30 -8.27
N LEU A 115 0.82 -3.53 -8.51
CA LEU A 115 1.88 -2.56 -8.39
C LEU A 115 2.19 -2.08 -9.81
N ILE A 116 1.84 -0.84 -10.12
CA ILE A 116 2.03 -0.26 -11.45
C ILE A 116 3.52 0.09 -11.60
N ASP A 117 4.12 -0.26 -12.73
CA ASP A 117 5.57 -0.10 -12.93
C ASP A 117 6.00 1.36 -12.80
N SER A 118 5.30 2.28 -13.47
CA SER A 118 5.56 3.72 -13.37
C SER A 118 5.54 4.22 -11.93
N GLN A 119 4.63 3.69 -11.10
CA GLN A 119 4.56 3.99 -9.68
C GLN A 119 5.76 3.44 -8.89
N ILE A 120 6.15 2.20 -9.14
CA ILE A 120 7.31 1.60 -8.47
C ILE A 120 8.59 2.35 -8.83
N GLU A 121 8.77 2.70 -10.10
CA GLU A 121 9.94 3.43 -10.58
C GLU A 121 9.97 4.88 -10.08
N ALA A 122 8.82 5.54 -9.97
CA ALA A 122 8.74 6.84 -9.29
C ALA A 122 9.23 6.73 -7.83
N TYR A 123 8.78 5.72 -7.08
CA TYR A 123 9.24 5.53 -5.70
C TYR A 123 10.71 5.12 -5.60
N ARG A 124 11.22 4.32 -6.56
CA ARG A 124 12.65 4.01 -6.68
C ARG A 124 13.46 5.30 -6.82
N SER A 125 13.04 6.18 -7.74
CA SER A 125 13.65 7.50 -7.97
C SER A 125 13.57 8.42 -6.75
N MET A 126 12.40 8.51 -6.10
CA MET A 126 12.23 9.29 -4.87
C MET A 126 13.15 8.79 -3.76
N GLN A 127 13.31 7.48 -3.58
CA GLN A 127 14.21 6.92 -2.57
C GLN A 127 15.68 7.28 -2.83
N VAL A 128 16.10 7.39 -4.09
CA VAL A 128 17.44 7.84 -4.49
C VAL A 128 17.63 9.33 -4.17
N ASN A 129 16.62 10.16 -4.45
CA ASN A 129 16.67 11.61 -4.22
C ASN A 129 16.52 11.99 -2.75
N PHE A 130 15.84 11.16 -1.95
CA PHE A 130 15.59 11.37 -0.52
C PHE A 130 16.10 10.17 0.31
N PRO A 131 17.42 9.90 0.32
CA PRO A 131 17.99 8.68 0.92
C PRO A 131 17.77 8.59 2.43
N ASP A 132 17.65 9.73 3.11
CA ASP A 132 17.41 9.81 4.55
C ASP A 132 15.96 9.42 4.92
N HIS A 133 15.04 9.46 3.95
CA HIS A 133 13.65 9.05 4.14
C HIS A 133 13.50 7.57 3.85
N SER A 134 12.72 6.89 4.67
CA SER A 134 12.32 5.51 4.41
C SER A 134 11.01 5.47 3.64
N PHE A 135 10.89 4.53 2.71
CA PHE A 135 9.69 4.37 1.88
C PHE A 135 9.02 3.06 2.22
N SER A 136 7.70 3.06 2.41
CA SER A 136 6.93 1.88 2.79
C SER A 136 5.57 1.83 2.09
N TYR A 137 5.10 0.63 1.82
CA TYR A 137 3.73 0.40 1.38
C TYR A 137 2.92 -0.12 2.56
N THR A 138 1.74 0.44 2.77
CA THR A 138 0.76 -0.02 3.76
C THR A 138 -0.48 -0.56 3.07
N PHE A 139 -0.71 -1.86 3.25
CA PHE A 139 -1.79 -2.59 2.61
C PHE A 139 -2.90 -2.87 3.60
N PHE A 140 -4.06 -2.23 3.42
CA PHE A 140 -5.26 -2.55 4.17
C PHE A 140 -6.11 -3.56 3.41
N ARG A 141 -6.38 -4.70 4.04
CA ARG A 141 -7.22 -5.75 3.47
C ARG A 141 -8.62 -5.67 4.04
N HIS A 142 -9.65 -5.75 3.19
CA HIS A 142 -11.04 -5.62 3.62
C HIS A 142 -11.99 -6.64 2.98
N ALA A 143 -13.12 -6.92 3.64
CA ALA A 143 -14.16 -7.82 3.13
C ALA A 143 -15.29 -7.11 2.38
N VAL A 144 -15.32 -5.77 2.33
CA VAL A 144 -16.39 -5.00 1.68
C VAL A 144 -16.53 -5.40 0.20
N PRO A 145 -17.66 -6.02 -0.21
CA PRO A 145 -17.86 -6.48 -1.58
C PRO A 145 -18.23 -5.33 -2.53
N GLY A 146 -17.95 -5.52 -3.82
CA GLY A 146 -18.49 -4.68 -4.89
C GLY A 146 -18.25 -3.18 -4.72
N ILE A 147 -17.05 -2.74 -4.30
CA ILE A 147 -16.78 -1.30 -4.13
C ILE A 147 -17.07 -0.52 -5.41
N ARG A 148 -16.57 -1.02 -6.54
CA ARG A 148 -16.77 -0.41 -7.87
C ARG A 148 -18.20 -0.58 -8.42
N THR A 149 -18.84 -1.71 -8.14
CA THR A 149 -20.06 -2.13 -8.86
C THR A 149 -21.35 -1.99 -8.07
N GLN A 150 -21.30 -1.99 -6.74
CA GLN A 150 -22.49 -1.89 -5.90
C GLN A 150 -22.79 -0.45 -5.52
N ARG A 151 -24.06 -0.06 -5.68
CA ARG A 151 -24.56 1.24 -5.23
C ARG A 151 -24.72 1.27 -3.72
N ARG A 152 -23.95 2.14 -3.08
CA ARG A 152 -24.12 2.45 -1.66
C ARG A 152 -25.00 3.67 -1.50
N LYS A 153 -25.74 3.70 -0.39
CA LYS A 153 -26.67 4.80 -0.08
C LYS A 153 -25.95 6.14 0.01
N ASN A 154 -24.80 6.20 0.69
CA ASN A 154 -23.97 7.39 0.85
C ASN A 154 -22.54 7.05 1.34
N VAL A 155 -21.70 8.09 1.47
CA VAL A 155 -20.31 8.02 1.96
C VAL A 155 -20.22 7.46 3.37
N GLN A 156 -21.10 7.90 4.29
CA GLN A 156 -21.10 7.43 5.68
C GLN A 156 -21.30 5.92 5.77
N ARG A 157 -22.22 5.35 4.97
CA ARG A 157 -22.44 3.91 4.92
C ARG A 157 -21.20 3.16 4.45
N LEU A 158 -20.52 3.65 3.41
CA LEU A 158 -19.27 3.05 2.94
C LEU A 158 -18.18 3.10 4.03
N ARG A 159 -18.00 4.24 4.71
CA ARG A 159 -17.04 4.36 5.82
C ARG A 159 -17.36 3.43 6.98
N LYS A 160 -18.63 3.30 7.35
CA LYS A 160 -19.10 2.33 8.36
C LYS A 160 -18.77 0.90 7.95
N GLU A 161 -19.04 0.54 6.69
CA GLU A 161 -18.72 -0.78 6.15
C GLU A 161 -17.21 -1.04 6.19
N LEU A 162 -16.38 -0.07 5.78
CA LEU A 162 -14.91 -0.19 5.82
C LEU A 162 -14.37 -0.32 7.25
N ALA A 163 -14.87 0.48 8.20
CA ALA A 163 -14.46 0.41 9.61
C ALA A 163 -14.80 -0.95 10.26
N ALA A 164 -15.94 -1.54 9.89
CA ALA A 164 -16.37 -2.84 10.41
C ALA A 164 -15.71 -4.03 9.70
N ASN A 165 -15.33 -3.88 8.43
CA ASN A 165 -14.89 -4.98 7.57
C ASN A 165 -13.43 -4.86 7.11
N THR A 166 -12.62 -3.99 7.71
CA THR A 166 -11.16 -4.05 7.58
C THR A 166 -10.65 -5.26 8.37
N LEU A 167 -9.87 -6.10 7.71
CA LEU A 167 -9.50 -7.44 8.16
C LEU A 167 -8.11 -7.48 8.76
N TYR A 168 -7.15 -6.79 8.15
CA TYR A 168 -5.77 -6.70 8.62
C TYR A 168 -5.01 -5.60 7.85
N ASN A 169 -3.85 -5.23 8.37
CA ASN A 169 -2.89 -4.34 7.72
C ASN A 169 -1.51 -4.98 7.67
N VAL A 170 -0.81 -4.81 6.54
CA VAL A 170 0.59 -5.21 6.38
C VAL A 170 1.37 -4.00 5.89
N VAL A 171 2.39 -3.60 6.63
CA VAL A 171 3.32 -2.54 6.25
C VAL A 171 4.63 -3.19 5.82
N VAL A 172 5.10 -2.89 4.61
CA VAL A 172 6.36 -3.42 4.07
C VAL A 172 7.24 -2.30 3.53
N PRO A 173 8.57 -2.39 3.67
CA PRO A 173 9.46 -1.39 3.13
C PRO A 173 9.56 -1.50 1.60
N LEU A 174 9.87 -0.39 0.93
CA LEU A 174 10.03 -0.32 -0.54
C LEU A 174 11.01 -1.38 -1.06
N GLN A 175 12.09 -1.68 -0.33
CA GLN A 175 13.03 -2.74 -0.70
C GLN A 175 12.36 -4.10 -0.97
N VAL A 176 11.35 -4.47 -0.18
CA VAL A 176 10.61 -5.73 -0.36
C VAL A 176 9.71 -5.65 -1.59
N ILE A 177 9.11 -4.47 -1.84
CA ILE A 177 8.30 -4.22 -3.03
C ILE A 177 9.14 -4.29 -4.31
N LEU A 178 10.33 -3.67 -4.29
CA LEU A 178 11.29 -3.74 -5.39
C LEU A 178 11.75 -5.18 -5.62
N ALA A 179 12.12 -5.94 -4.58
CA ALA A 179 12.50 -7.34 -4.74
C ALA A 179 11.37 -8.20 -5.34
N MET A 180 10.12 -7.99 -4.93
CA MET A 180 8.96 -8.63 -5.56
C MET A 180 8.81 -8.22 -7.03
N HIS A 181 8.98 -6.93 -7.33
CA HIS A 181 8.84 -6.40 -8.67
C HIS A 181 9.94 -6.92 -9.61
N ASP A 182 11.20 -6.80 -9.21
CA ASP A 182 12.37 -7.23 -9.96
C ASP A 182 12.32 -8.75 -10.23
N GLN A 183 11.85 -9.56 -9.26
CA GLN A 183 11.65 -11.00 -9.49
C GLN A 183 10.58 -11.27 -10.56
N ALA A 184 9.51 -10.47 -10.62
CA ALA A 184 8.48 -10.62 -11.65
C ALA A 184 8.96 -10.15 -13.04
N LEU A 185 9.94 -9.24 -13.09
CA LEU A 185 10.56 -8.78 -14.34
C LEU A 185 11.62 -9.76 -14.87
N ALA A 186 12.42 -10.34 -13.98
CA ALA A 186 13.51 -11.25 -14.35
C ALA A 186 13.00 -12.55 -14.97
N ASP A 187 11.79 -12.98 -14.61
CA ASP A 187 11.17 -14.18 -15.14
C ASP A 187 9.65 -13.99 -15.31
N PRO A 188 9.21 -13.38 -16.43
CA PRO A 188 7.80 -13.06 -16.69
C PRO A 188 6.89 -14.29 -16.75
N ASP A 189 7.44 -15.44 -17.14
CA ASP A 189 6.74 -16.72 -17.24
C ASP A 189 6.66 -17.45 -15.88
N THR A 190 7.57 -17.13 -14.95
CA THR A 190 7.55 -17.74 -13.61
C THR A 190 6.48 -17.10 -12.72
N HIS A 191 5.38 -17.83 -12.62
CA HIS A 191 4.37 -17.66 -11.60
C HIS A 191 4.89 -18.06 -10.21
N THR A 192 5.64 -17.19 -9.54
CA THR A 192 6.06 -17.44 -8.15
C THR A 192 4.85 -17.52 -7.21
N ARG A 193 5.05 -18.00 -5.98
CA ARG A 193 3.99 -18.00 -4.96
C ARG A 193 3.58 -16.60 -4.51
N LEU A 194 4.42 -15.58 -4.75
CA LEU A 194 4.26 -14.24 -4.20
C LEU A 194 3.74 -13.23 -5.23
N ILE A 195 4.30 -13.24 -6.43
CA ILE A 195 4.10 -12.21 -7.46
C ILE A 195 3.81 -12.85 -8.82
N GLN A 196 3.14 -12.11 -9.69
CA GLN A 196 2.94 -12.46 -11.10
C GLN A 196 3.06 -11.20 -11.96
N ARG A 197 3.68 -11.35 -13.13
CA ARG A 197 3.73 -10.30 -14.13
C ARG A 197 2.44 -10.23 -14.94
N TYR A 198 1.99 -9.01 -15.24
CA TYR A 198 0.88 -8.75 -16.15
C TYR A 198 1.38 -7.77 -17.22
N GLU A 199 1.59 -8.29 -18.42
CA GLU A 199 2.04 -7.51 -19.57
C GLU A 199 0.86 -7.03 -20.40
N ASN A 200 1.01 -5.84 -20.96
CA ASN A 200 -0.06 -5.10 -21.58
C ASN A 200 -0.14 -5.31 -23.10
N GLU A 201 -0.39 -6.54 -23.55
CA GLU A 201 -0.60 -6.75 -24.99
C GLU A 201 -2.05 -6.50 -25.44
N ARG A 202 -3.05 -6.60 -24.55
CA ARG A 202 -4.49 -6.55 -24.92
C ARG A 202 -5.47 -6.05 -23.84
N VAL A 203 -5.06 -5.32 -22.80
CA VAL A 203 -5.93 -5.00 -21.64
C VAL A 203 -6.07 -3.50 -21.37
N ARG A 204 -7.21 -3.13 -20.77
CA ARG A 204 -7.76 -1.79 -20.46
C ARG A 204 -6.92 -0.88 -19.54
N TRP A 205 -5.65 -1.20 -19.27
CA TRP A 205 -4.75 -0.44 -18.39
C TRP A 205 -3.64 0.20 -19.23
N ALA A 206 -3.10 1.35 -18.83
CA ALA A 206 -2.04 2.05 -19.57
C ALA A 206 -0.68 1.34 -19.43
N ASP A 207 -0.38 0.92 -18.21
CA ASP A 207 0.93 0.41 -17.81
C ASP A 207 0.91 -1.09 -17.53
N SER A 208 2.04 -1.72 -17.83
CA SER A 208 2.35 -3.05 -17.29
C SER A 208 2.44 -2.99 -15.76
N CYS A 209 2.17 -4.11 -15.09
CA CYS A 209 2.16 -4.14 -13.63
C CYS A 209 2.60 -5.49 -13.07
N SER A 210 2.97 -5.48 -11.79
CA SER A 210 3.26 -6.67 -11.00
C SER A 210 2.15 -6.91 -10.00
N GLY A 211 1.49 -8.06 -10.07
CA GLY A 211 0.38 -8.41 -9.19
C GLY A 211 0.83 -9.22 -8.00
N ILE A 212 0.77 -8.65 -6.79
CA ILE A 212 0.95 -9.40 -5.54
C ILE A 212 -0.22 -10.36 -5.38
N LYS A 213 0.09 -11.66 -5.41
CA LYS A 213 -0.90 -12.73 -5.34
C LYS A 213 -1.64 -12.69 -4.01
N MET A 214 -2.89 -13.17 -4.05
CA MET A 214 -3.76 -13.21 -2.87
C MET A 214 -3.10 -13.93 -1.68
N GLY A 215 -2.46 -15.08 -1.94
CA GLY A 215 -1.77 -15.87 -0.92
C GLY A 215 -0.55 -15.15 -0.31
N ALA A 216 0.12 -14.30 -1.09
CA ALA A 216 1.33 -13.59 -0.65
C ALA A 216 1.04 -12.65 0.52
N MET A 217 -0.07 -11.91 0.49
CA MET A 217 -0.45 -11.01 1.58
C MET A 217 -0.78 -11.76 2.87
N SER A 218 -1.44 -12.92 2.77
CA SER A 218 -1.70 -13.79 3.92
C SER A 218 -0.40 -14.35 4.50
N ARG A 219 0.58 -14.66 3.65
CA ARG A 219 1.91 -15.10 4.08
C ARG A 219 2.70 -13.97 4.73
N LEU A 220 2.76 -12.77 4.14
CA LEU A 220 3.38 -11.60 4.75
C LEU A 220 2.79 -11.26 6.14
N LEU A 221 1.51 -11.53 6.36
CA LEU A 221 0.86 -11.37 7.66
C LEU A 221 1.26 -12.44 8.69
N LYS A 222 1.46 -13.69 8.24
CA LYS A 222 1.73 -14.85 9.10
C LYS A 222 3.22 -15.10 9.32
N GLU A 223 3.95 -15.20 8.23
CA GLU A 223 5.33 -15.70 8.08
C GLU A 223 6.16 -14.75 7.19
N PRO A 224 6.26 -13.44 7.53
CA PRO A 224 7.01 -12.48 6.73
C PRO A 224 8.48 -12.87 6.54
N GLU A 225 9.09 -13.57 7.49
CA GLU A 225 10.47 -14.05 7.39
C GLU A 225 10.65 -15.04 6.22
N SER A 226 9.76 -16.02 6.08
CA SER A 226 9.80 -16.96 4.95
C SER A 226 9.49 -16.28 3.61
N CYS A 227 8.67 -15.24 3.61
CA CYS A 227 8.47 -14.42 2.40
C CYS A 227 9.73 -13.67 1.99
N LEU A 228 10.55 -13.22 2.95
CA LEU A 228 11.83 -12.56 2.64
C LEU A 228 12.83 -13.54 2.03
N GLU A 229 12.92 -14.75 2.57
CA GLU A 229 13.77 -15.81 2.04
C GLU A 229 13.38 -16.17 0.59
N ASP A 230 12.07 -16.29 0.31
CA ASP A 230 11.55 -16.52 -1.05
C ASP A 230 11.92 -15.40 -2.05
N LEU A 231 12.22 -14.20 -1.55
CA LEU A 231 12.68 -13.03 -2.32
C LEU A 231 14.21 -12.90 -2.35
N ASN A 232 14.94 -13.89 -1.85
CA ASN A 232 16.40 -13.85 -1.66
C ASN A 232 16.87 -12.67 -0.78
N LEU A 233 16.03 -12.24 0.16
CA LEU A 233 16.36 -11.22 1.16
C LEU A 233 16.68 -11.91 2.49
N ASP A 234 17.77 -11.49 3.14
CA ASP A 234 18.12 -12.01 4.47
C ASP A 234 17.14 -11.46 5.53
N PRO A 235 16.34 -12.33 6.19
CA PRO A 235 15.38 -11.90 7.22
C PRO A 235 16.04 -11.17 8.39
N ASN A 236 17.32 -11.43 8.66
CA ASN A 236 18.05 -10.78 9.74
C ASN A 236 18.24 -9.28 9.51
N ASN A 237 18.12 -8.80 8.27
CA ASN A 237 18.16 -7.37 7.94
C ASN A 237 16.82 -6.66 8.20
N PHE A 238 15.82 -7.36 8.73
CA PHE A 238 14.51 -6.79 9.00
C PHE A 238 14.06 -7.03 10.44
N THR A 239 13.22 -6.13 10.95
CA THR A 239 12.43 -6.34 12.16
C THR A 239 10.97 -6.56 11.79
N VAL A 240 10.37 -7.58 12.40
CA VAL A 240 8.94 -7.85 12.30
C VAL A 240 8.29 -7.46 13.62
N LYS A 241 7.29 -6.58 13.56
CA LYS A 241 6.47 -6.22 14.71
C LYS A 241 5.02 -6.53 14.41
N ARG A 242 4.35 -7.17 15.36
CA ARG A 242 2.96 -7.60 15.22
C ARG A 242 2.11 -6.91 16.28
N TYR A 243 1.02 -6.30 15.85
CA TYR A 243 0.12 -5.54 16.68
C TYR A 243 -1.35 -5.82 16.40
N ARG A 244 -2.22 -5.37 17.28
CA ARG A 244 -3.64 -5.17 17.01
C ARG A 244 -3.90 -3.68 16.90
N THR A 245 -4.69 -3.28 15.91
CA THR A 245 -5.20 -1.90 15.83
C THR A 245 -5.91 -1.53 17.15
N PRO A 246 -5.84 -0.27 17.61
CA PRO A 246 -6.55 0.17 18.82
C PRO A 246 -8.07 0.09 18.64
N THR A 247 -8.79 0.03 19.76
CA THR A 247 -10.24 0.27 19.74
C THR A 247 -10.50 1.76 19.74
N LYS A 248 -11.03 2.30 18.64
CA LYS A 248 -11.44 3.71 18.55
C LYS A 248 -12.54 3.92 17.52
N ASN A 249 -13.20 5.07 17.59
CA ASN A 249 -14.08 5.52 16.52
C ASN A 249 -13.30 6.17 15.38
N VAL A 250 -13.52 5.70 14.17
CA VAL A 250 -13.05 6.29 12.92
C VAL A 250 -14.26 6.90 12.21
N TYR A 251 -14.24 8.22 12.03
CA TYR A 251 -15.37 9.00 11.50
C TYR A 251 -16.71 8.81 12.24
N GLY A 252 -16.67 8.51 13.53
CA GLY A 252 -17.89 8.26 14.33
C GLY A 252 -18.39 6.82 14.26
N HIS A 253 -17.64 5.92 13.63
CA HIS A 253 -17.94 4.48 13.58
C HIS A 253 -16.89 3.69 14.36
N PRO A 254 -17.27 2.71 15.20
CA PRO A 254 -16.31 1.84 15.86
C PRO A 254 -15.43 1.12 14.85
N LEU A 255 -14.11 1.26 14.99
CA LEU A 255 -13.14 0.48 14.23
C LEU A 255 -13.06 -0.91 14.84
N LYS A 256 -13.37 -1.94 14.05
CA LYS A 256 -13.15 -3.32 14.47
C LYS A 256 -11.66 -3.54 14.68
N GLN A 257 -11.28 -4.21 15.78
CA GLN A 257 -9.88 -4.57 15.97
C GLN A 257 -9.43 -5.59 14.90
N PHE A 258 -8.29 -5.32 14.27
CA PHE A 258 -7.65 -6.18 13.28
C PHE A 258 -6.12 -6.26 13.51
N PRO A 259 -5.46 -7.35 13.08
CA PRO A 259 -4.01 -7.49 13.16
C PRO A 259 -3.27 -6.56 12.20
N ILE A 260 -2.12 -6.07 12.65
CA ILE A 260 -1.18 -5.23 11.92
C ILE A 260 0.20 -5.89 11.98
N THR A 261 0.76 -6.26 10.83
CA THR A 261 2.17 -6.68 10.75
C THR A 261 2.98 -5.54 10.13
N VAL A 262 4.02 -5.10 10.82
CA VAL A 262 4.96 -4.07 10.37
C VAL A 262 6.31 -4.71 10.14
N LEU A 263 6.73 -4.74 8.89
CA LEU A 263 8.08 -5.11 8.48
C LEU A 263 8.90 -3.83 8.28
N LYS A 264 10.06 -3.75 8.93
CA LYS A 264 10.96 -2.58 8.83
C LYS A 264 12.39 -3.06 8.57
N ALA A 265 13.09 -2.44 7.61
CA ALA A 265 14.52 -2.68 7.41
C ALA A 265 15.33 -2.16 8.61
N LYS A 266 16.32 -2.93 9.07
CA LYS A 266 17.23 -2.55 10.17
C LYS A 266 18.35 -1.63 9.72
N ASP A 267 18.81 -1.82 8.49
CA ASP A 267 19.95 -1.13 7.92
C ASP A 267 19.56 -0.45 6.60
N ASP A 268 20.12 0.74 6.39
CA ASP A 268 19.92 1.57 5.22
C ASP A 268 21.01 1.35 4.14
N SER A 269 21.89 0.36 4.33
CA SER A 269 22.89 -0.01 3.31
C SER A 269 22.31 -0.34 1.95
N TRP A 270 21.06 -0.82 1.88
CA TRP A 270 20.36 -1.01 0.60
C TRP A 270 20.05 0.31 -0.11
N ARG A 271 19.68 1.37 0.63
CA ARG A 271 19.45 2.71 0.07
C ARG A 271 20.73 3.25 -0.55
N ARG A 272 21.85 3.10 0.16
CA ARG A 272 23.18 3.48 -0.35
C ARG A 272 23.58 2.69 -1.60
N ARG A 273 23.19 1.42 -1.71
CA ARG A 273 23.40 0.63 -2.92
C ARG A 273 22.60 1.16 -4.10
N LEU A 274 21.31 1.44 -3.90
CA LEU A 274 20.46 2.05 -4.94
C LEU A 274 21.02 3.38 -5.43
N THR A 275 21.44 4.27 -4.53
CA THR A 275 22.08 5.53 -4.93
C THR A 275 23.35 5.28 -5.74
N LYS A 276 24.20 4.35 -5.31
CA LYS A 276 25.44 4.02 -6.04
C LYS A 276 25.17 3.41 -7.41
N GLU A 277 24.15 2.58 -7.55
CA GLU A 277 23.73 1.98 -8.82
C GLU A 277 23.17 3.05 -9.76
N ALA A 278 22.27 3.90 -9.28
CA ALA A 278 21.73 5.03 -10.06
C ALA A 278 22.82 6.00 -10.54
N LEU A 279 23.88 6.19 -9.75
CA LEU A 279 25.03 7.03 -10.13
C LEU A 279 25.96 6.37 -11.17
N LYS A 280 25.89 5.06 -11.42
CA LYS A 280 26.68 4.39 -12.47
C LYS A 280 26.15 4.68 -13.87
N ASP A 281 24.86 4.98 -14.00
CA ASP A 281 24.19 5.25 -15.27
C ASP A 281 24.27 6.73 -15.68
N ILE A 282 24.96 7.56 -14.89
CA ILE A 282 25.28 8.95 -15.27
C ILE A 282 26.58 8.92 -16.09
N PRO A 283 26.53 9.25 -17.39
CA PRO A 283 27.73 9.27 -18.22
C PRO A 283 28.61 10.44 -17.76
N PHE A 284 29.73 10.11 -17.12
CA PHE A 284 30.89 11.00 -17.02
C PHE A 284 31.83 10.70 -18.18
#